data_AF-M0DYW5-F1
#
_entry.id   AF-M0DYW5-F1
#
_cell.length_a   1.000
_cell.length_b   1.000
_cell.length_c   1.000
_cell.angle_alpha   90.00
_cell.angle_beta   90.00
_cell.angle_gamma   90.00
#
_symmetry.space_group_name_H-M   'P 1'
#
loop_
_entity.id
_entity.type
_entity.pdbx_description
1 polymer ?
#
loop_
_entity_poly.entity_id
_entity_poly.type
_entity_poly.pdbx_seq_one_letter_code
_entity_poly.pdbx_strand_id
1 'polypeptide(L)'
;MNAPRQKPIQTGKFCGILLVLVLAFAGFFRIVDASLLVDDPRLADGQFLTLLLVPLVSAGLMVVIVTETVITGYNVIRTDASVTDQLMGRPGYVALRGAEAGTAVAGVLVMVAIVPRLFSEGTPAPAGVGLLLLLLAIGVGILALSLLRSFAELVVYR
;
A
#
# COMPACT_ATOMS: atom_id res chain seq x y z
N MET A 1 -9.45 -20.54 21.45
CA MET A 1 -10.16 -21.04 20.24
C MET A 1 -9.75 -20.17 19.07
N ASN A 2 -8.74 -20.58 18.30
CA ASN A 2 -8.14 -19.75 17.26
C ASN A 2 -8.85 -19.98 15.92
N ALA A 3 -9.63 -18.99 15.49
CA ALA A 3 -10.35 -19.06 14.23
C ALA A 3 -9.37 -19.06 13.03
N PRO A 4 -9.46 -20.00 12.07
CA PRO A 4 -8.61 -20.08 10.88
C PRO A 4 -8.92 -19.00 9.81
N ARG A 5 -9.56 -17.88 10.20
CA ARG A 5 -10.16 -16.90 9.29
C ARG A 5 -9.21 -15.84 8.70
N GLN A 6 -7.96 -15.75 9.14
CA GLN A 6 -7.01 -14.72 8.63
C GLN A 6 -6.34 -15.09 7.29
N LYS A 7 -6.25 -16.38 6.95
CA LYS A 7 -5.58 -16.89 5.74
C LYS A 7 -6.16 -16.38 4.39
N PRO A 8 -7.49 -16.35 4.16
CA PRO A 8 -8.01 -15.92 2.86
C PRO A 8 -7.83 -14.42 2.60
N ILE A 9 -7.91 -13.57 3.64
CA ILE A 9 -7.76 -12.12 3.52
C ILE A 9 -6.33 -11.77 3.11
N GLN A 10 -5.34 -12.41 3.73
CA GLN A 10 -3.94 -12.12 3.44
C GLN A 10 -3.49 -12.60 2.06
N THR A 11 -4.00 -13.75 1.62
CA THR A 11 -3.78 -14.23 0.25
C THR A 11 -4.39 -13.25 -0.76
N GLY A 12 -5.58 -12.73 -0.47
CA GLY A 12 -6.22 -11.68 -1.28
C GLY A 12 -5.37 -10.41 -1.36
N LYS A 13 -4.84 -9.91 -0.23
CA LYS A 13 -3.94 -8.75 -0.21
C LYS A 13 -2.67 -9.02 -1.01
N PHE A 14 -2.04 -10.19 -0.84
CA PHE A 14 -0.85 -10.58 -1.59
C PHE A 14 -1.09 -10.58 -3.10
N CYS A 15 -2.13 -11.28 -3.56
CA CYS A 15 -2.46 -11.35 -4.99
C CYS A 15 -2.84 -9.97 -5.55
N GLY A 16 -3.61 -9.18 -4.80
CA GLY A 16 -3.99 -7.82 -5.19
C GLY A 16 -2.78 -6.91 -5.35
N ILE A 17 -1.86 -6.91 -4.37
CA ILE A 17 -0.61 -6.13 -4.43
C ILE A 17 0.25 -6.57 -5.61
N LEU A 18 0.41 -7.88 -5.82
CA LEU A 18 1.19 -8.43 -6.93
C LEU A 18 0.62 -7.98 -8.28
N LEU A 19 -0.70 -8.12 -8.47
CA LEU A 19 -1.38 -7.72 -9.69
C LEU A 19 -1.18 -6.22 -9.96
N VAL A 20 -1.31 -5.39 -8.93
CA VAL A 20 -1.14 -3.93 -9.05
C VAL A 20 0.30 -3.56 -9.40
N LEU A 21 1.30 -4.22 -8.80
CA LEU A 21 2.69 -4.00 -9.15
C LEU A 21 3.01 -4.42 -10.59
N VAL A 22 2.44 -5.53 -11.06
CA VAL A 22 2.59 -5.99 -12.45
C VAL A 22 1.95 -4.99 -13.42
N LEU A 23 0.73 -4.53 -13.13
CA LEU A 23 0.03 -3.52 -13.94
C LEU A 23 0.78 -2.19 -13.94
N ALA A 24 1.31 -1.78 -12.79
CA ALA A 24 2.12 -0.57 -12.66
C ALA A 24 3.39 -0.64 -13.49
N PHE A 25 4.11 -1.77 -13.43
CA PHE A 25 5.30 -1.98 -14.23
C PHE A 25 4.95 -1.96 -15.73
N ALA A 26 3.90 -2.69 -16.12
CA ALA A 26 3.47 -2.76 -17.51
C ALA A 26 3.01 -1.40 -18.05
N GLY A 27 2.28 -0.61 -17.28
CA GLY A 27 1.86 0.73 -17.68
C GLY A 27 3.04 1.72 -17.72
N PHE A 28 3.95 1.69 -16.74
CA PHE A 28 5.12 2.59 -16.71
C PHE A 28 6.03 2.42 -17.93
N PHE A 29 6.27 1.16 -18.35
CA PHE A 29 7.05 0.82 -19.54
C PHE A 29 6.24 0.87 -20.85
N ARG A 30 4.98 1.33 -20.81
CA ARG A 30 4.07 1.40 -21.97
C ARG A 30 3.90 0.04 -22.68
N ILE A 31 3.97 -1.05 -21.92
CA ILE A 31 3.71 -2.40 -22.41
C ILE A 31 2.21 -2.63 -22.62
N VAL A 32 1.39 -2.00 -21.77
CA VAL A 32 -0.08 -2.03 -21.87
C VAL A 32 -0.56 -0.67 -22.36
N ASP A 33 -1.35 -0.69 -23.42
CA ASP A 33 -2.06 0.45 -23.97
C ASP A 33 -3.50 0.43 -23.43
N ALA A 34 -3.91 1.48 -22.72
CA ALA A 34 -5.23 1.56 -22.09
C ALA A 34 -6.31 2.11 -23.04
N SER A 35 -6.01 2.25 -24.33
CA SER A 35 -6.95 2.67 -25.37
C SER A 35 -8.21 1.80 -25.49
N LEU A 36 -8.18 0.57 -24.97
CA LEU A 36 -9.36 -0.30 -24.87
C LEU A 36 -10.26 -0.01 -23.67
N LEU A 37 -9.78 0.73 -22.67
CA LEU A 37 -10.46 0.99 -21.40
C LEU A 37 -10.97 2.42 -21.26
N VAL A 38 -10.34 3.38 -21.95
CA VAL A 38 -10.66 4.80 -21.87
C VAL A 38 -10.71 5.39 -23.27
N ASP A 39 -11.85 5.98 -23.63
CA ASP A 39 -12.07 6.58 -24.96
C ASP A 39 -11.22 7.84 -25.20
N ASP A 40 -10.71 8.49 -24.14
CA ASP A 40 -9.84 9.66 -24.27
C ASP A 40 -8.37 9.23 -24.45
N PRO A 41 -7.75 9.52 -25.62
CA PRO A 41 -6.38 9.11 -25.93
C PRO A 41 -5.31 9.70 -25.02
N ARG A 42 -5.61 10.80 -24.29
CA ARG A 42 -4.67 11.39 -23.32
C ARG A 42 -4.64 10.62 -22.01
N LEU A 43 -5.77 10.01 -21.64
CA LEU A 43 -5.92 9.19 -20.44
C LEU A 43 -5.54 7.73 -20.69
N ALA A 44 -5.52 7.31 -21.96
CA ALA A 44 -5.11 5.99 -22.42
C ALA A 44 -3.59 5.71 -22.34
N ASP A 45 -2.76 6.74 -22.09
CA ASP A 45 -1.31 6.53 -21.90
C ASP A 45 -1.07 5.69 -20.63
N GLY A 46 -0.47 4.51 -20.81
CA GLY A 46 -0.15 3.58 -19.73
C GLY A 46 0.70 4.21 -18.63
N GLN A 47 1.54 5.21 -18.95
CA GLN A 47 2.31 5.95 -17.96
C GLN A 47 1.42 6.83 -17.08
N PHE A 48 0.47 7.54 -17.68
CA PHE A 48 -0.48 8.35 -16.94
C PHE A 48 -1.38 7.49 -16.04
N LEU A 49 -1.86 6.37 -16.58
CA LEU A 49 -2.66 5.41 -15.82
C LEU A 49 -1.88 4.86 -14.62
N THR A 50 -0.59 4.55 -14.79
CA THR A 50 0.28 4.09 -13.69
C THR A 50 0.47 5.16 -12.61
N LEU A 51 0.74 6.40 -13.03
CA LEU A 51 0.92 7.53 -12.13
C LEU A 51 -0.31 7.80 -11.26
N LEU A 52 -1.51 7.46 -11.76
CA LEU A 52 -2.75 7.61 -11.02
C LEU A 52 -3.10 6.36 -10.18
N LEU A 53 -3.01 5.19 -10.79
CA LEU A 53 -3.52 3.93 -10.23
C LEU A 53 -2.67 3.44 -9.06
N VAL A 54 -1.35 3.60 -9.12
CA VAL A 54 -0.45 3.16 -8.03
C VAL A 54 -0.69 3.94 -6.74
N PRO A 55 -0.69 5.29 -6.74
CA PRO A 55 -1.03 6.04 -5.53
C PRO A 55 -2.44 5.73 -5.01
N LEU A 56 -3.42 5.55 -5.91
CA LEU A 56 -4.80 5.27 -5.53
C LEU A 56 -4.93 3.91 -4.81
N VAL A 57 -4.34 2.86 -5.39
CA VAL A 57 -4.36 1.52 -4.77
C VAL A 57 -3.57 1.51 -3.48
N SER A 58 -2.41 2.18 -3.46
CA SER A 58 -1.62 2.31 -2.24
C SER A 58 -2.40 3.02 -1.12
N ALA A 59 -3.15 4.08 -1.43
CA ALA A 59 -4.04 4.73 -0.48
C ALA A 59 -5.13 3.79 0.05
N GLY A 60 -5.76 2.99 -0.83
CA GLY A 60 -6.70 1.96 -0.40
C GLY A 60 -6.05 0.93 0.54
N LEU A 61 -4.84 0.48 0.23
CA LEU A 61 -4.09 -0.46 1.06
C LEU A 61 -3.70 0.15 2.42
N MET A 62 -3.33 1.43 2.46
CA MET A 62 -3.05 2.15 3.70
C MET A 62 -4.24 2.09 4.65
N VAL A 63 -5.47 2.30 4.16
CA VAL A 63 -6.68 2.18 4.99
C VAL A 63 -6.77 0.78 5.60
N VAL A 64 -6.55 -0.27 4.81
CA VAL A 64 -6.58 -1.65 5.29
C VAL A 64 -5.50 -1.90 6.36
N ILE A 65 -4.28 -1.41 6.15
CA ILE A 65 -3.17 -1.55 7.12
C ILE A 65 -3.50 -0.84 8.43
N VAL A 66 -4.04 0.38 8.37
CA VAL A 66 -4.44 1.15 9.55
C VAL A 66 -5.55 0.41 10.31
N THR A 67 -6.59 -0.08 9.62
CA THR A 67 -7.67 -0.85 10.23
C THR A 67 -7.15 -2.13 10.90
N GLU A 68 -6.28 -2.91 10.23
CA GLU A 68 -5.67 -4.11 10.83
C GLU A 68 -4.82 -3.79 12.06
N THR A 69 -4.09 -2.68 12.01
CA THR A 69 -3.24 -2.20 13.11
C THR A 69 -4.09 -1.81 14.31
N VAL A 70 -5.17 -1.06 14.10
CA VAL A 70 -6.12 -0.67 15.17
C VAL A 70 -6.80 -1.89 15.78
N ILE A 71 -7.33 -2.80 14.96
CA ILE A 71 -8.00 -4.03 15.45
C ILE A 71 -7.04 -4.87 16.29
N THR A 72 -5.79 -4.99 15.84
CA THR A 72 -4.80 -5.79 16.57
C THR A 72 -4.37 -5.09 17.85
N GLY A 73 -4.12 -3.77 17.82
CA GLY A 73 -3.85 -2.99 19.01
C GLY A 73 -4.96 -3.11 20.04
N TYR A 74 -6.22 -2.98 19.61
CA TYR A 74 -7.39 -3.16 20.47
C TYR A 74 -7.45 -4.56 21.10
N ASN A 75 -7.20 -5.62 20.31
CA ASN A 75 -7.19 -6.99 20.83
C ASN A 75 -6.04 -7.22 21.83
N VAL A 76 -4.86 -6.66 21.58
CA VAL A 76 -3.73 -6.75 22.51
C VAL A 76 -4.05 -6.06 23.83
N ILE A 77 -4.62 -4.84 23.79
CA ILE A 77 -5.02 -4.11 25.01
C ILE A 77 -6.09 -4.88 25.80
N ARG A 78 -6.99 -5.57 25.10
CA ARG A 78 -8.08 -6.33 25.72
C ARG A 78 -7.64 -7.68 26.30
N THR A 79 -6.46 -8.18 25.95
CA THR A 79 -5.98 -9.49 26.40
C THR A 79 -5.06 -9.33 27.60
N ASP A 80 -5.33 -10.00 28.71
CA ASP A 80 -4.50 -9.97 29.95
C ASP A 80 -3.10 -10.63 29.79
N ALA A 81 -2.67 -10.94 28.57
CA ALA A 81 -1.38 -11.53 28.29
C ALA A 81 -0.29 -10.45 28.26
N SER A 82 0.88 -10.72 28.84
CA SER A 82 1.98 -9.75 28.86
C SER A 82 2.39 -9.40 27.42
N VAL A 83 2.42 -8.08 27.13
CA VAL A 83 2.82 -7.54 25.82
C VAL A 83 4.25 -7.97 25.49
N THR A 84 5.09 -8.10 26.51
CA THR A 84 6.49 -8.51 26.41
C THR A 84 6.65 -9.95 25.90
N ASP A 85 5.81 -10.88 26.36
CA ASP A 85 5.86 -12.28 25.89
C ASP A 85 5.42 -12.42 24.43
N GLN A 86 4.44 -11.61 24.00
CA GLN A 86 3.99 -11.59 22.60
C GLN A 86 5.06 -11.00 21.65
N LEU A 87 5.80 -9.98 22.11
CA LEU A 87 6.89 -9.36 21.35
C LEU A 87 8.10 -10.29 21.20
N MET A 88 8.49 -10.97 22.27
CA MET A 88 9.66 -11.86 22.30
C MET A 88 9.45 -13.15 21.50
N GLY A 89 8.19 -13.60 21.34
CA GLY A 89 7.89 -14.84 20.61
C GLY A 89 8.12 -14.77 19.10
N ARG A 90 8.02 -13.59 18.47
CA ARG A 90 8.15 -13.42 17.00
C ARG A 90 8.71 -12.03 16.62
N PRO A 91 9.97 -11.70 16.99
CA PRO A 91 10.51 -10.34 16.84
C PRO A 91 10.55 -9.86 15.38
N GLY A 92 10.90 -10.74 14.42
CA GLY A 92 10.94 -10.38 13.00
C GLY A 92 9.55 -10.04 12.41
N TYR A 93 8.51 -10.75 12.85
CA TYR A 93 7.13 -10.47 12.45
C TYR A 93 6.66 -9.11 12.97
N VAL A 94 6.96 -8.82 14.24
CA VAL A 94 6.62 -7.52 14.84
C VAL A 94 7.37 -6.39 14.14
N ALA A 95 8.66 -6.57 13.83
CA ALA A 95 9.44 -5.57 13.11
C ALA A 95 8.84 -5.25 11.73
N LEU A 96 8.49 -6.27 10.94
CA LEU A 96 7.84 -6.10 9.63
C LEU A 96 6.48 -5.40 9.75
N ARG A 97 5.70 -5.76 10.76
CA ARG A 97 4.40 -5.14 11.03
C ARG A 97 4.53 -3.68 11.45
N GLY A 98 5.51 -3.37 12.31
CA GLY A 98 5.82 -2.01 12.72
C GLY A 98 6.30 -1.17 11.54
N ALA A 99 7.16 -1.72 10.68
CA ALA A 99 7.61 -1.06 9.46
C ALA A 99 6.43 -0.77 8.53
N GLU A 100 5.56 -1.74 8.26
CA GLU A 100 4.40 -1.54 7.40
C GLU A 100 3.45 -0.48 7.98
N ALA A 101 3.11 -0.56 9.26
CA ALA A 101 2.28 0.45 9.92
C ALA A 101 2.94 1.85 9.88
N GLY A 102 4.25 1.93 10.13
CA GLY A 102 5.01 3.18 10.05
C GLY A 102 4.98 3.79 8.65
N THR A 103 5.18 2.97 7.60
CA THR A 103 5.09 3.45 6.21
C THR A 103 3.67 3.87 5.82
N ALA A 104 2.64 3.19 6.31
CA ALA A 104 1.25 3.58 6.06
C ALA A 104 0.93 4.93 6.71
N VAL A 105 1.37 5.16 7.95
CA VAL A 105 1.21 6.46 8.63
C VAL A 105 1.98 7.55 7.89
N ALA A 106 3.24 7.31 7.55
CA ALA A 106 4.05 8.26 6.78
C ALA A 106 3.40 8.57 5.41
N GLY A 107 2.88 7.56 4.72
CA GLY A 107 2.15 7.71 3.46
C GLY A 107 0.91 8.58 3.60
N VAL A 108 0.11 8.38 4.65
CA VAL A 108 -1.05 9.23 4.94
C VAL A 108 -0.63 10.68 5.18
N LEU A 109 0.41 10.92 5.99
CA LEU A 109 0.91 12.27 6.24
C LEU A 109 1.39 12.96 4.96
N VAL A 110 2.08 12.23 4.09
CA VAL A 110 2.53 12.76 2.81
C VAL A 110 1.36 13.04 1.87
N MET A 111 0.37 12.14 1.80
CA MET A 111 -0.85 12.36 1.01
C MET A 111 -1.59 13.61 1.47
N VAL A 112 -1.79 13.78 2.78
CA VAL A 112 -2.43 14.98 3.35
C VAL A 112 -1.64 16.25 3.03
N ALA A 113 -0.31 16.18 3.00
CA ALA A 113 0.54 17.32 2.67
C ALA A 113 0.58 17.67 1.16
N ILE A 114 0.50 16.67 0.28
CA ILE A 114 0.70 16.82 -1.17
C ILE A 114 -0.62 17.04 -1.91
N VAL A 115 -1.68 16.30 -1.55
CA VAL A 115 -2.97 16.36 -2.27
C VAL A 115 -3.52 17.78 -2.38
N PRO A 116 -3.56 18.61 -1.32
CA PRO A 116 -4.02 19.99 -1.44
C PRO A 116 -3.20 20.83 -2.42
N ARG A 117 -1.90 20.55 -2.54
CA ARG A 117 -1.02 21.25 -3.48
C ARG A 117 -1.35 20.87 -4.91
N LEU A 118 -1.57 19.59 -5.21
CA LEU A 118 -1.93 19.10 -6.55
C LEU A 118 -3.21 19.75 -7.12
N PHE A 119 -4.17 20.10 -6.26
CA PHE A 119 -5.44 20.72 -6.66
C PHE A 119 -5.46 22.25 -6.53
N SER A 120 -4.34 22.87 -6.17
CA SER A 120 -4.27 24.33 -6.10
C SER A 120 -4.18 24.91 -7.52
N GLU A 121 -5.06 25.86 -7.85
CA GLU A 121 -5.23 26.47 -9.18
C GLU A 121 -3.92 27.06 -9.76
N GLY A 122 -2.90 27.27 -8.94
CA GLY A 122 -1.61 27.82 -9.32
C GLY A 122 -0.46 26.82 -9.46
N THR A 123 -0.66 25.50 -9.41
CA THR A 123 0.46 24.54 -9.50
C THR A 123 1.02 24.48 -10.91
N PRO A 124 2.31 24.83 -11.13
CA PRO A 124 2.93 24.70 -12.45
C PRO A 124 2.97 23.24 -12.89
N ALA A 125 2.73 22.97 -14.17
CA ALA A 125 2.70 21.61 -14.72
C ALA A 125 3.95 20.76 -14.36
N PRO A 126 5.20 21.27 -14.41
CA PRO A 126 6.38 20.50 -13.99
C PRO A 126 6.38 20.14 -12.50
N ALA A 127 5.88 21.04 -11.65
CA ALA A 127 5.76 20.79 -10.22
C ALA A 127 4.68 19.73 -9.92
N GLY A 128 3.56 19.76 -10.65
CA GLY A 128 2.52 18.73 -10.57
C GLY A 128 3.03 17.34 -10.94
N VAL A 129 3.81 17.22 -12.02
CA VAL A 129 4.43 15.94 -12.41
C VAL A 129 5.41 15.45 -11.35
N GLY A 130 6.25 16.34 -10.79
CA GLY A 130 7.17 15.98 -9.71
C GLY A 130 6.46 15.45 -8.46
N LEU A 131 5.33 16.06 -8.09
CA LEU A 131 4.50 15.58 -6.97
C LEU A 131 3.88 14.22 -7.26
N LEU A 132 3.39 13.97 -8.48
CA LEU A 132 2.85 12.67 -8.88
C LEU A 132 3.92 11.57 -8.88
N LEU A 133 5.15 11.87 -9.31
CA LEU A 133 6.28 10.94 -9.24
C LEU A 133 6.67 10.61 -7.79
N LEU A 134 6.62 11.60 -6.90
CA LEU A 134 6.85 11.38 -5.48
C LEU A 134 5.76 10.47 -4.88
N LEU A 135 4.49 10.72 -5.21
CA LEU A 135 3.38 9.85 -4.80
C LEU A 135 3.52 8.43 -5.36
N LEU A 136 3.97 8.29 -6.61
CA LEU A 136 4.26 6.99 -7.21
C LEU A 136 5.33 6.25 -6.41
N ALA A 137 6.47 6.90 -6.13
CA ALA A 137 7.57 6.29 -5.39
C ALA A 137 7.14 5.82 -3.99
N ILE A 138 6.36 6.63 -3.29
CA ILE A 138 5.78 6.28 -1.98
C ILE A 138 4.80 5.11 -2.15
N GLY A 139 3.93 5.19 -3.15
CA GLY A 139 2.95 4.16 -3.47
C GLY A 139 3.59 2.79 -3.69
N VAL A 140 4.63 2.75 -4.53
CA VAL A 140 5.44 1.55 -4.79
C VAL A 140 6.13 1.06 -3.51
N GLY A 141 6.69 1.96 -2.69
CA GLY A 141 7.34 1.61 -1.43
C GLY A 141 6.39 0.90 -0.45
N ILE A 142 5.17 1.43 -0.31
CA ILE A 142 4.12 0.82 0.53
C ILE A 142 3.72 -0.55 -0.02
N LEU A 143 3.47 -0.65 -1.33
CA LEU A 143 3.12 -1.92 -1.97
C LEU A 143 4.23 -2.98 -1.78
N ALA A 144 5.50 -2.60 -1.97
CA ALA A 144 6.63 -3.50 -1.80
C ALA A 144 6.77 -3.99 -0.35
N LEU A 145 6.63 -3.11 0.63
CA LEU A 145 6.73 -3.49 2.03
C LEU A 145 5.56 -4.37 2.48
N SER A 146 4.33 -4.06 2.04
CA SER A 146 3.16 -4.90 2.27
C SER A 146 3.26 -6.26 1.58
N LEU A 147 3.88 -6.32 0.39
CA LEU A 147 4.18 -7.58 -0.29
C LEU A 147 5.16 -8.43 0.53
N LEU A 148 6.26 -7.83 1.01
CA LEU A 148 7.25 -8.50 1.85
C LEU A 148 6.64 -9.05 3.13
N ARG A 149 5.80 -8.26 3.82
CA ARG A 149 5.09 -8.73 5.01
C ARG A 149 4.15 -9.89 4.68
N SER A 150 3.33 -9.73 3.64
CA SER A 150 2.36 -10.75 3.24
C SER A 150 3.06 -12.06 2.83
N PHE A 151 4.20 -11.95 2.15
CA PHE A 151 5.05 -13.09 1.82
C PHE A 151 5.62 -13.77 3.08
N ALA A 152 6.19 -13.01 4.01
CA ALA A 152 6.73 -13.54 5.26
C ALA A 152 5.67 -14.27 6.09
N GLU A 153 4.44 -13.74 6.15
CA GLU A 153 3.33 -14.37 6.87
C GLU A 153 2.85 -15.67 6.20
N LEU A 154 2.85 -15.74 4.86
CA LEU A 154 2.44 -16.93 4.10
C LEU A 154 3.51 -18.05 4.07
N VAL A 155 4.79 -17.68 4.09
CA VAL A 155 5.92 -18.62 3.88
C VAL A 155 6.61 -18.99 5.20
N VAL A 156 6.88 -18.01 6.08
CA VAL A 156 7.75 -18.20 7.25
C VAL A 156 6.95 -18.46 8.53
N TYR A 157 5.86 -17.74 8.74
CA TYR A 157 5.13 -17.74 10.02
C TYR A 157 3.86 -18.62 10.03
N ARG A 158 3.83 -19.67 9.19
CA ARG A 158 2.71 -20.62 9.04
C ARG A 158 2.17 -21.20 10.34
#